data_AF-A0A5N4CX97-F1
#
_entry.id   AF-A0A5N4CX97-F1
#
_cell.length_a   1.000
_cell.length_b   1.000
_cell.length_c   1.000
_cell.angle_alpha   90.00
_cell.angle_beta   90.00
_cell.angle_gamma   90.00
#
_symmetry.space_group_name_H-M   'P 1'
#
loop_
_entity.id
_entity.type
_entity.pdbx_description
1 polymer ?
#
loop_
_entity_poly.entity_id
_entity_poly.type
_entity_poly.pdbx_seq_one_letter_code
_entity_poly.pdbx_strand_id
1 'polypeptide(L)'
;MYSLFSKVHKEREWKGPFYFIQGADPQFGLMKAWSMGDCDSGGDEWGQEIRLTELAVQAINKLDPKPKFFVLCGDLIHAMPDQHPSSSYGPKKPGSGVSSIAAKWSE
;
A
#
# COMPACT_ATOMS: atom_id res chain seq x y z
N MET A 1 -13.64 16.74 27.50
CA MET A 1 -13.56 15.81 26.35
C MET A 1 -12.23 16.03 25.62
N TYR A 2 -11.10 15.60 26.20
CA TYR A 2 -9.79 15.63 25.55
C TYR A 2 -8.99 14.40 25.99
N SER A 3 -9.26 13.24 25.38
CA SER A 3 -8.47 12.03 25.59
C SER A 3 -8.37 11.26 24.27
N LEU A 4 -7.63 11.83 23.31
CA LEU A 4 -7.26 11.11 22.08
C LEU A 4 -5.84 11.42 21.59
N PHE A 5 -5.02 12.12 22.39
CA PHE A 5 -3.63 12.45 22.04
C PHE A 5 -2.59 11.96 23.07
N SER A 6 -2.96 11.06 23.98
CA SER A 6 -2.05 10.57 25.03
C SER A 6 -1.08 9.46 24.58
N LYS A 7 -1.10 9.01 23.32
CA LYS A 7 -0.24 7.91 22.81
C LYS A 7 1.06 8.35 22.11
N VAL A 8 1.47 9.62 22.16
CA VAL A 8 2.49 10.19 21.23
C VAL A 8 3.99 9.94 21.61
N HIS A 9 4.31 9.17 22.66
CA HIS A 9 5.68 9.20 23.23
C HIS A 9 6.35 7.85 23.57
N LYS A 10 5.87 6.69 23.09
CA LYS A 10 6.46 5.39 23.50
C LYS A 10 7.77 4.99 22.80
N GLU A 11 7.98 5.43 21.54
CA GLU A 11 9.09 4.99 20.67
C GLU A 11 10.09 6.12 20.35
N ARG A 12 10.22 7.13 21.22
CA ARG A 12 11.11 8.29 21.00
C ARG A 12 12.55 8.06 21.42
N GLU A 13 12.74 7.13 22.35
CA GLU A 13 14.04 6.78 22.90
C GLU A 13 14.45 5.41 22.38
N TRP A 14 15.72 5.26 22.04
CA TRP A 14 16.28 3.97 21.68
C TRP A 14 16.36 3.06 22.92
N LYS A 15 15.61 1.95 22.90
CA LYS A 15 15.53 0.99 24.02
C LYS A 15 16.38 -0.26 23.85
N GLY A 16 17.11 -0.37 22.74
CA GLY A 16 17.87 -1.56 22.37
C GLY A 16 17.68 -1.95 20.89
N PRO A 17 18.40 -2.98 20.42
CA PRO A 17 18.25 -3.44 19.05
C PRO A 17 16.82 -3.91 18.81
N PHE A 18 16.34 -3.64 17.61
CA PHE A 18 15.07 -4.16 17.10
C PHE A 18 15.26 -4.58 15.66
N TYR A 19 14.34 -5.37 15.15
CA TYR A 19 14.26 -5.66 13.73
C TYR A 19 12.88 -5.28 13.21
N PHE A 20 12.83 -5.01 11.92
CA PHE A 20 11.64 -4.59 11.20
C PHE A 20 11.68 -5.23 9.82
N ILE A 21 10.56 -5.17 9.11
CA ILE A 21 10.46 -5.69 7.75
C ILE A 21 10.29 -4.51 6.81
N GLN A 22 11.00 -4.56 5.70
CA GLN A 22 10.82 -3.64 4.59
C GLN A 22 10.25 -4.44 3.40
N GLY A 23 9.03 -4.10 3.01
CA GLY A 23 8.43 -4.53 1.75
C GLY A 23 8.54 -3.41 0.72
N ALA A 24 8.37 -3.75 -0.55
CA ALA A 24 8.33 -2.81 -1.66
C ALA A 24 7.45 -3.38 -2.78
N ASP A 25 7.04 -2.50 -3.69
CA ASP A 25 6.48 -2.83 -5.00
C ASP A 25 5.30 -3.83 -4.98
N PRO A 26 4.25 -3.65 -4.14
CA PRO A 26 3.07 -4.49 -4.26
C PRO A 26 2.34 -4.26 -5.60
N GLN A 27 2.57 -3.11 -6.23
CA GLN A 27 2.26 -2.75 -7.62
C GLN A 27 0.88 -3.17 -8.11
N PHE A 28 -0.15 -2.78 -7.37
CA PHE A 28 -1.53 -3.21 -7.62
C PHE A 28 -1.98 -2.84 -9.04
N GLY A 29 -2.39 -3.84 -9.83
CA GLY A 29 -2.78 -3.68 -11.22
C GLY A 29 -1.71 -4.09 -12.23
N LEU A 30 -0.47 -4.34 -11.79
CA LEU A 30 0.59 -4.77 -12.70
C LEU A 30 0.34 -6.19 -13.23
N MET A 31 -0.16 -7.12 -12.41
CA MET A 31 -0.19 -8.54 -12.79
C MET A 31 -1.08 -8.77 -14.02
N LYS A 32 -2.24 -8.12 -14.08
CA LYS A 32 -3.13 -8.16 -15.25
C LYS A 32 -2.48 -7.49 -16.47
N ALA A 33 -1.96 -6.28 -16.29
CA ALA A 33 -1.30 -5.51 -17.34
C ALA A 33 -0.18 -6.31 -18.01
N TRP A 34 0.68 -6.94 -17.18
CA TRP A 34 1.74 -7.83 -17.64
C TRP A 34 1.21 -9.07 -18.35
N SER A 35 0.21 -9.75 -17.77
CA SER A 35 -0.34 -10.99 -18.35
C SER A 35 -1.03 -10.78 -19.70
N MET A 36 -1.58 -9.60 -19.96
CA MET A 36 -2.22 -9.24 -21.22
C MET A 36 -1.27 -8.54 -22.21
N GLY A 37 -0.05 -8.21 -21.79
CA GLY A 37 0.90 -7.42 -22.59
C GLY A 37 0.51 -5.95 -22.75
N ASP A 38 -0.38 -5.44 -21.90
CA ASP A 38 -0.87 -4.06 -21.91
C ASP A 38 -0.35 -3.31 -20.68
N CYS A 39 0.93 -2.94 -20.73
CA CYS A 39 1.61 -2.27 -19.62
C CYS A 39 1.32 -0.77 -19.53
N ASP A 40 0.81 -0.16 -20.62
CA ASP A 40 0.72 1.28 -20.81
C ASP A 40 -0.62 1.89 -20.38
N SER A 41 -1.64 1.07 -20.16
CA SER A 41 -3.00 1.51 -19.84
C SER A 41 -3.32 1.55 -18.33
N GLY A 42 -2.41 1.06 -17.49
CA GLY A 42 -2.65 0.89 -16.05
C GLY A 42 -3.65 -0.25 -15.76
N GLY A 43 -3.50 -0.91 -14.61
CA GLY A 43 -4.36 -2.04 -14.25
C GLY A 43 -5.62 -1.60 -13.49
N ASP A 44 -6.80 -1.94 -13.98
CA ASP A 44 -8.10 -1.72 -13.33
C ASP A 44 -8.53 -2.86 -12.39
N GLU A 45 -7.78 -3.98 -12.36
CA GLU A 45 -8.04 -5.14 -11.51
C GLU A 45 -6.87 -5.39 -10.55
N TRP A 46 -7.15 -5.44 -9.25
CA TRP A 46 -6.14 -5.61 -8.20
C TRP A 46 -6.33 -6.90 -7.38
N GLY A 47 -7.25 -7.78 -7.79
CA GLY A 47 -7.68 -8.91 -6.95
C GLY A 47 -6.56 -9.89 -6.60
N GLN A 48 -5.60 -10.09 -7.51
CA GLN A 48 -4.46 -10.97 -7.27
C GLN A 48 -3.48 -10.34 -6.28
N GLU A 49 -3.12 -9.08 -6.49
CA GLU A 49 -2.19 -8.33 -5.64
C GLU A 49 -2.75 -8.10 -4.23
N ILE A 50 -4.05 -7.82 -4.10
CA ILE A 50 -4.75 -7.77 -2.80
C ILE A 50 -4.57 -9.09 -2.05
N ARG A 51 -4.89 -10.23 -2.69
CA ARG A 51 -4.77 -11.55 -2.07
C ARG A 51 -3.34 -11.86 -1.65
N LEU A 52 -2.35 -11.53 -2.48
CA LEU A 52 -0.93 -11.73 -2.14
C LEU A 52 -0.50 -10.85 -0.97
N THR A 53 -0.97 -9.60 -0.92
CA THR A 53 -0.68 -8.66 0.18
C THR A 53 -1.30 -9.12 1.49
N GLU A 54 -2.53 -9.65 1.46
CA GLU A 54 -3.17 -10.26 2.64
C GLU A 54 -2.36 -11.45 3.16
N LEU A 55 -1.88 -12.33 2.28
CA LEU A 55 -1.00 -13.44 2.66
C LEU A 55 0.32 -12.96 3.25
N ALA A 56 0.91 -11.90 2.70
CA ALA A 56 2.12 -11.29 3.24
C ALA A 56 1.89 -10.75 4.67
N VAL A 57 0.79 -10.02 4.89
CA VAL A 57 0.40 -9.53 6.23
C VAL A 57 0.18 -10.69 7.21
N GLN A 58 -0.52 -11.75 6.78
CA GLN A 58 -0.71 -12.95 7.59
C GLN A 58 0.60 -13.64 7.95
N ALA A 59 1.55 -13.73 7.01
CA ALA A 59 2.86 -14.32 7.25
C ALA A 59 3.68 -13.47 8.23
N ILE A 60 3.71 -12.15 8.03
CA ILE A 60 4.39 -11.19 8.92
C ILE A 60 3.87 -11.30 10.36
N ASN A 61 2.54 -11.40 10.53
CA ASN A 61 1.91 -11.51 11.84
C ASN A 61 2.20 -12.83 12.57
N LYS A 62 2.63 -13.86 11.85
CA LYS A 62 2.99 -15.18 12.43
C LYS A 62 4.47 -15.29 12.81
N LEU A 63 5.29 -14.31 12.48
CA LEU A 63 6.70 -14.31 12.85
C LEU A 63 6.83 -14.24 14.38
N ASP A 64 7.77 -15.04 14.90
CA ASP A 64 8.23 -14.99 16.28
C ASP A 64 9.78 -14.91 16.29
N PRO A 65 10.40 -13.84 16.84
CA PRO A 65 9.76 -12.67 17.44
C PRO A 65 8.82 -11.93 16.47
N LYS A 66 8.02 -10.98 16.96
CA LYS A 66 7.16 -10.11 16.14
C LYS A 66 7.94 -8.86 15.71
N PRO A 67 7.93 -8.46 14.42
CA PRO A 67 8.68 -7.29 13.98
C PRO A 67 8.12 -6.03 14.64
N LYS A 68 9.01 -5.08 14.93
CA LYS A 68 8.61 -3.84 15.61
C LYS A 68 7.62 -3.03 14.76
N PHE A 69 7.85 -3.02 13.46
CA PHE A 69 6.99 -2.42 12.45
C PHE A 69 7.30 -3.03 11.08
N PHE A 70 6.41 -2.77 10.13
CA PHE A 70 6.57 -3.07 8.71
C PHE A 70 6.53 -1.76 7.93
N VAL A 71 7.53 -1.55 7.08
CA VAL A 71 7.60 -0.40 6.16
C VAL A 71 7.36 -0.90 4.76
N LEU A 72 6.50 -0.21 4.01
CA LEU A 72 6.25 -0.50 2.61
C LEU A 72 6.79 0.67 1.77
N CYS A 73 7.81 0.39 0.96
CA CYS A 73 8.60 1.39 0.25
C CYS A 73 8.30 1.36 -1.26
N GLY A 74 7.40 2.22 -1.73
CA GLY A 74 7.26 2.53 -3.17
C GLY A 74 6.36 1.58 -3.96
N ASP A 75 6.08 2.02 -5.19
CA ASP A 75 5.29 1.34 -6.24
C ASP A 75 4.08 0.58 -5.71
N LEU A 76 3.25 1.31 -4.96
CA LEU A 76 2.07 0.73 -4.34
C LEU A 76 1.03 0.27 -5.37
N ILE A 77 0.91 1.02 -6.46
CA ILE A 77 -0.13 0.87 -7.48
C ILE A 77 0.52 1.01 -8.85
N HIS A 78 0.15 0.15 -9.80
CA HIS A 78 0.46 0.27 -11.22
C HIS A 78 -0.47 1.30 -11.89
N ALA A 79 -0.29 2.57 -11.52
CA ALA A 79 -1.03 3.68 -12.10
C ALA A 79 -0.18 4.36 -13.18
N MET A 80 -0.66 4.32 -14.42
CA MET A 80 -0.10 5.17 -15.47
C MET A 80 -0.69 6.58 -15.34
N PRO A 81 0.09 7.65 -15.56
CA PRO A 81 -0.47 8.99 -15.63
C PRO A 81 -1.56 9.01 -16.71
N ASP A 82 -2.65 9.73 -16.46
CA ASP A 82 -3.66 9.98 -17.49
C ASP A 82 -2.91 10.43 -18.75
N GLN A 83 -2.98 9.63 -19.82
CA GLN A 83 -2.57 10.12 -21.13
C GLN A 83 -3.50 11.28 -21.40
N HIS A 84 -3.03 12.51 -21.20
CA HIS A 84 -3.68 13.69 -21.74
C HIS A 84 -3.29 13.72 -23.22
N PRO A 85 -4.15 13.28 -24.17
CA PRO A 85 -4.14 13.96 -25.43
C PRO A 85 -4.61 15.38 -25.14
N SER A 86 -3.87 16.36 -25.64
CA SER A 86 -4.48 17.64 -25.98
C SER A 86 -5.82 17.36 -26.69
N SER A 87 -6.93 17.91 -26.14
CA SER A 87 -8.34 17.60 -26.44
C SER A 87 -8.86 16.35 -25.72
N SER A 88 -9.83 16.38 -24.81
CA SER A 88 -11.00 17.24 -24.70
C SER A 88 -11.60 17.10 -23.29
N TYR A 89 -12.18 18.19 -22.78
CA TYR A 89 -12.84 18.28 -21.47
C TYR A 89 -14.01 17.29 -21.37
N GLY A 90 -13.81 16.15 -20.70
CA GLY A 90 -14.87 15.29 -20.17
C GLY A 90 -14.94 15.39 -18.65
N PRO A 91 -16.09 15.09 -18.01
CA PRO A 91 -16.24 15.22 -16.57
C PRO A 91 -15.27 14.27 -15.86
N LYS A 92 -14.42 14.85 -15.00
CA LYS A 92 -13.50 14.09 -14.14
C LYS A 92 -14.30 13.05 -13.36
N LYS A 93 -13.91 11.78 -13.45
CA LYS A 93 -14.51 10.73 -12.60
C LYS A 93 -14.22 11.09 -11.13
N PRO A 94 -15.24 11.20 -10.26
CA PRO A 94 -15.01 11.46 -8.85
C PRO A 94 -14.35 10.22 -8.23
N GLY A 95 -13.09 10.32 -7.84
CA GLY A 95 -12.38 9.21 -7.20
C GLY A 95 -10.88 9.12 -7.43
N SER A 96 -10.25 9.98 -8.23
CA SER A 96 -8.79 9.99 -8.45
C SER A 96 -7.95 10.41 -7.22
N GLY A 97 -8.51 10.32 -6.02
CA GLY A 97 -7.78 10.50 -4.78
C GLY A 97 -7.06 9.21 -4.44
N VAL A 98 -5.73 9.28 -4.32
CA VAL A 98 -4.89 8.26 -3.69
C VAL A 98 -5.59 7.66 -2.48
N SER A 99 -6.07 6.42 -2.62
CA SER A 99 -6.61 5.66 -1.51
C SER A 99 -5.42 5.04 -0.77
N SER A 100 -5.06 5.63 0.35
CA SER A 100 -4.23 4.95 1.34
C SER A 100 -4.99 3.71 1.82
N ILE A 101 -4.47 2.52 1.54
CA ILE A 101 -4.96 1.29 2.16
C ILE A 101 -4.54 1.34 3.63
N ALA A 102 -5.45 1.78 4.49
CA ALA A 102 -5.32 1.64 5.93
C ALA A 102 -5.67 0.19 6.30
N ALA A 103 -4.66 -0.68 6.42
CA ALA A 103 -4.86 -1.98 7.05
C ALA A 103 -5.26 -1.73 8.52
N LYS A 104 -6.44 -2.23 8.92
CA LYS A 104 -6.91 -2.18 10.31
C LYS A 104 -6.04 -3.13 11.14
N TRP A 105 -5.24 -2.59 12.04
CA TRP A 105 -4.47 -3.37 13.02
C TRP A 105 -5.36 -3.58 14.25
N SER A 106 -5.65 -4.84 14.60
CA SER A 106 -6.17 -5.17 15.94
C SER A 106 -5.01 -5.24 16.92
N GLU A 107 -5.08 -4.47 18.00
CA GLU A 107 -4.15 -4.51 19.14
C GLU A 107 -4.12 -5.88 19.81
#